data_AF-A0A661NX08-F1
#
_entry.id   AF-A0A661NX08-F1
#
_cell.length_a   1.000
_cell.length_b   1.000
_cell.length_c   1.000
_cell.angle_alpha   90.00
_cell.angle_beta   90.00
_cell.angle_gamma   90.00
#
_symmetry.space_group_name_H-M   'P 1'
#
loop_
_entity.id
_entity.type
_entity.pdbx_description
1 polymer ?
#
loop_
_entity_poly.entity_id
_entity_poly.type
_entity_poly.pdbx_seq_one_letter_code
_entity_poly.pdbx_strand_id
1 'polypeptide(L)'
;MLSDEPGKVWREVVLLWGLAIAIIAAFKLLDFIPFVRDNLWGIAGIVFLFLPLEFLQRRGEDPRAYGISWQGLGRGLFWAAVLMLIFFPPYIPAYKWWFGRSQAFELHLPSSFWTEVVGYFLLVALPEEAFYRGYLQTRLDSLFKGRVRILGAEVGWSVVIAAAFFAVGHLVEPRLDKLGTFFPGLVFGWLRARTGSIGGAVVFHAMCDIWAQLLRYGYF
;
A
#
# COMPACT_ATOMS: atom_id res chain seq x y z
N MET A 1 23.43 -7.18 8.25
CA MET A 1 22.58 -6.14 8.83
C MET A 1 22.95 -4.81 8.22
N LEU A 2 21.99 -4.21 7.51
CA LEU A 2 22.08 -2.85 6.98
C LEU A 2 22.45 -1.87 8.10
N SER A 3 23.11 -0.78 7.73
CA SER A 3 23.53 0.23 8.70
C SER A 3 22.33 1.00 9.23
N ASP A 4 22.29 1.22 10.54
CA ASP A 4 21.30 2.10 11.19
C ASP A 4 21.81 3.54 11.35
N GLU A 5 22.93 3.88 10.70
CA GLU A 5 23.40 5.25 10.64
C GLU A 5 22.37 6.12 9.91
N PRO A 6 21.85 7.20 10.54
CA PRO A 6 20.71 7.93 9.99
C PRO A 6 20.86 8.41 8.56
N GLY A 7 22.06 8.92 8.20
CA GLY A 7 22.35 9.38 6.85
C GLY A 7 22.30 8.25 5.81
N LYS A 8 22.75 7.04 6.16
CA LYS A 8 22.71 5.88 5.27
C LYS A 8 21.29 5.37 5.07
N VAL A 9 20.50 5.27 6.14
CA VAL A 9 19.10 4.86 6.08
C VAL A 9 18.30 5.80 5.19
N TRP A 10 18.40 7.12 5.39
CA TRP A 10 17.69 8.09 4.56
C TRP A 10 18.10 8.01 3.10
N ARG A 11 19.41 7.89 2.83
CA ARG A 11 19.91 7.72 1.47
C ARG A 11 19.34 6.46 0.81
N GLU A 12 19.31 5.33 1.51
CA GLU A 12 18.74 4.07 1.02
C GLU A 12 17.25 4.20 0.72
N VAL A 13 16.46 4.76 1.65
CA VAL A 13 15.02 4.96 1.50
C VAL A 13 14.71 5.88 0.32
N VAL A 14 15.34 7.05 0.27
CA VAL A 14 15.09 8.05 -0.78
C VAL A 14 15.54 7.57 -2.15
N LEU A 15 16.70 6.91 -2.25
CA LEU A 15 17.18 6.40 -3.54
C LEU A 15 16.29 5.27 -4.06
N LEU A 16 15.92 4.30 -3.22
CA LEU A 16 15.08 3.19 -3.68
C LEU A 16 13.66 3.64 -4.02
N TRP A 17 13.07 4.52 -3.22
CA TRP A 17 11.77 5.11 -3.54
C TRP A 17 11.84 5.96 -4.80
N GLY A 18 12.83 6.85 -4.90
CA GLY A 18 13.02 7.71 -6.06
C GLY A 18 13.23 6.91 -7.34
N LEU A 19 14.01 5.82 -7.28
CA LEU A 19 14.20 4.90 -8.41
C LEU A 19 12.90 4.20 -8.81
N ALA A 20 12.13 3.67 -7.85
CA ALA A 20 10.84 3.05 -8.13
C ALA A 20 9.88 4.02 -8.84
N ILE A 21 9.73 5.23 -8.28
CA ILE A 21 8.87 6.28 -8.84
C ILE A 21 9.36 6.73 -10.21
N ALA A 22 10.68 6.92 -10.40
CA ALA A 22 11.24 7.32 -11.69
C ALA A 22 10.99 6.27 -12.78
N ILE A 23 11.13 4.98 -12.47
CA ILE A 23 10.83 3.90 -13.42
C ILE A 23 9.35 3.92 -13.81
N ILE A 24 8.45 3.97 -12.83
CA ILE A 24 7.00 3.96 -13.08
C ILE A 24 6.58 5.22 -13.86
N ALA A 25 7.12 6.39 -13.51
CA ALA A 25 6.89 7.63 -14.24
C ALA A 25 7.40 7.56 -15.68
N ALA A 26 8.57 6.96 -15.92
CA ALA A 26 9.08 6.75 -17.27
C ALA A 26 8.14 5.85 -18.10
N PHE A 27 7.61 4.76 -17.53
CA PHE A 27 6.59 3.96 -18.22
C PHE A 27 5.27 4.71 -18.43
N LYS A 28 4.86 5.55 -17.48
CA LYS A 28 3.68 6.41 -17.64
C LYS A 28 3.83 7.39 -18.80
N LEU A 29 5.02 7.95 -19.03
CA LEU A 29 5.30 8.80 -20.21
C LEU A 29 5.19 8.03 -21.54
N LEU A 30 5.23 6.71 -21.50
CA LEU A 30 5.08 5.82 -22.64
C LEU A 30 3.64 5.25 -22.75
N ASP A 31 2.66 5.81 -22.03
CA ASP A 31 1.27 5.34 -22.04
C ASP A 31 0.54 5.55 -23.38
N PHE A 32 1.16 6.26 -24.34
CA PHE A 32 0.72 6.29 -25.73
C PHE A 32 0.88 4.92 -26.43
N ILE A 33 1.72 4.02 -25.89
CA ILE A 33 1.87 2.64 -26.35
C ILE A 33 0.79 1.79 -25.68
N PRO A 34 -0.15 1.17 -26.43
CA PRO A 34 -1.26 0.41 -25.84
C PRO A 34 -0.82 -0.66 -24.85
N PHE A 35 0.22 -1.43 -25.19
CA PHE A 35 0.79 -2.43 -24.29
C PHE A 35 1.23 -1.84 -22.95
N VAL A 36 1.88 -0.67 -22.94
CA VAL A 36 2.34 -0.03 -21.70
C VAL A 36 1.16 0.46 -20.88
N ARG A 37 0.21 1.16 -21.53
CA ARG A 37 -0.99 1.67 -20.88
C ARG A 37 -1.79 0.58 -20.19
N ASP A 38 -1.99 -0.53 -20.89
CA ASP A 38 -2.85 -1.63 -20.44
C ASP A 38 -2.15 -2.50 -19.37
N ASN A 39 -0.82 -2.40 -19.23
CA ASN A 39 -0.02 -3.18 -18.26
C ASN A 39 0.68 -2.33 -17.18
N LEU A 40 0.46 -1.01 -17.13
CA LEU A 40 1.18 -0.11 -16.22
C LEU A 40 1.07 -0.53 -14.74
N TRP A 41 -0.04 -1.16 -14.36
CA TRP A 41 -0.36 -1.56 -12.99
C TRP A 41 0.50 -2.77 -12.62
N GLY A 42 0.63 -3.73 -13.55
CA GLY A 42 1.54 -4.87 -13.40
C GLY A 42 3.01 -4.45 -13.42
N ILE A 43 3.38 -3.46 -14.24
CA ILE A 43 4.74 -2.90 -14.25
C ILE A 43 5.05 -2.26 -12.89
N ALA A 44 4.16 -1.45 -12.34
CA ALA A 44 4.31 -0.87 -11.01
C ALA A 44 4.43 -1.95 -9.93
N GLY A 45 3.58 -2.99 -9.99
CA GLY A 45 3.65 -4.13 -9.09
C GLY A 45 4.99 -4.87 -9.15
N ILE A 46 5.54 -5.11 -10.35
CA ILE A 46 6.87 -5.73 -10.51
C ILE A 46 7.94 -4.84 -9.87
N VAL A 47 7.92 -3.54 -10.14
CA VAL A 47 8.89 -2.60 -9.57
C VAL A 47 8.81 -2.59 -8.04
N PHE A 48 7.62 -2.42 -7.46
CA PHE A 48 7.45 -2.36 -6.01
C PHE A 48 7.75 -3.67 -5.30
N LEU A 49 7.54 -4.82 -5.94
CA LEU A 49 7.84 -6.11 -5.33
C LEU A 49 9.32 -6.47 -5.45
N PHE A 50 9.88 -6.45 -6.66
CA PHE A 50 11.22 -7.01 -6.90
C PHE A 50 12.33 -6.05 -6.50
N LEU A 51 12.15 -4.73 -6.68
CA LEU A 51 13.20 -3.78 -6.37
C LEU A 51 13.66 -3.82 -4.89
N PRO A 52 12.77 -3.76 -3.88
CA PRO A 52 13.20 -3.85 -2.49
C PRO A 52 13.67 -5.26 -2.13
N LEU A 53 13.04 -6.31 -2.66
CA LEU A 53 13.44 -7.70 -2.36
C LEU A 53 14.83 -8.02 -2.88
N GLU A 54 15.15 -7.62 -4.11
CA GLU A 54 16.49 -7.80 -4.68
C GLU A 54 17.52 -6.96 -3.91
N PHE A 55 17.18 -5.73 -3.53
CA PHE A 55 18.06 -4.91 -2.70
C PHE A 55 18.37 -5.60 -1.35
N LEU A 56 17.35 -6.11 -0.65
CA LEU A 56 17.51 -6.82 0.62
C LEU A 56 18.36 -8.09 0.43
N GLN A 57 18.07 -8.88 -0.60
CA GLN A 57 18.82 -10.10 -0.91
C GLN A 57 20.30 -9.80 -1.18
N ARG A 58 20.60 -8.80 -2.02
CA ARG A 58 21.98 -8.37 -2.32
C ARG A 58 22.72 -7.85 -1.09
N ARG A 59 21.99 -7.42 -0.05
CA ARG A 59 22.54 -6.94 1.23
C ARG A 59 22.59 -8.04 2.30
N GLY A 60 22.17 -9.26 1.98
CA GLY A 60 22.17 -10.39 2.90
C GLY A 60 21.09 -10.29 3.99
N GLU A 61 20.02 -9.54 3.73
CA GLU A 61 18.90 -9.36 4.65
C GLU A 61 17.81 -10.40 4.41
N ASP A 62 17.24 -10.98 5.48
CA ASP A 62 16.08 -11.89 5.37
C ASP A 62 14.78 -11.06 5.26
N PRO A 63 13.99 -11.21 4.18
CA PRO A 63 12.70 -10.51 4.02
C PRO A 63 11.72 -10.72 5.19
N ARG A 64 11.85 -11.81 5.95
CA ARG A 64 11.03 -12.06 7.14
C ARG A 64 11.27 -11.03 8.24
N ALA A 65 12.49 -10.48 8.36
CA ALA A 65 12.79 -9.39 9.30
C ALA A 65 12.04 -8.08 8.94
N TYR A 66 11.65 -7.95 7.67
CA TYR A 66 10.86 -6.84 7.16
C TYR A 66 9.35 -7.12 7.26
N GLY A 67 8.95 -8.26 7.83
CA GLY A 67 7.55 -8.66 7.97
C GLY A 67 6.94 -9.22 6.68
N ILE A 68 7.78 -9.51 5.67
CA ILE A 68 7.39 -10.26 4.47
C ILE A 68 7.40 -11.74 4.86
N SER A 69 6.33 -12.14 5.55
CA SER A 69 6.17 -13.50 6.06
C SER A 69 4.70 -13.84 6.29
N TRP A 70 4.42 -15.13 6.41
CA TRP A 70 3.11 -15.65 6.80
C TRP A 70 2.89 -15.66 8.32
N GLN A 71 3.90 -15.25 9.12
CA GLN A 71 3.79 -15.28 10.56
C GLN A 71 2.70 -14.32 11.03
N GLY A 72 1.85 -14.80 11.93
CA GLY A 72 0.75 -14.01 12.48
C GLY A 72 -0.35 -13.68 11.46
N LEU A 73 -0.41 -14.35 10.29
CA LEU A 73 -1.42 -14.08 9.26
C LEU A 73 -2.84 -14.10 9.83
N GLY A 74 -3.21 -15.11 10.62
CA GLY A 74 -4.54 -15.18 11.24
C GLY A 74 -4.88 -13.96 12.10
N ARG A 75 -3.91 -13.44 12.86
CA ARG A 75 -4.07 -12.19 13.62
C ARG A 75 -4.18 -10.98 12.69
N GLY A 76 -3.43 -10.96 11.60
CA GLY A 76 -3.53 -9.93 10.56
C GLY A 76 -4.92 -9.90 9.90
N LEU A 77 -5.44 -11.06 9.52
CA LEU A 77 -6.79 -11.21 8.95
C LEU A 77 -7.87 -10.79 9.93
N PHE A 78 -7.74 -11.15 11.21
CA PHE A 78 -8.66 -10.68 12.25
C PHE A 78 -8.73 -9.15 12.32
N TRP A 79 -7.56 -8.48 12.40
CA TRP A 79 -7.54 -7.02 12.47
C TRP A 79 -7.99 -6.38 11.15
N ALA A 80 -7.67 -6.95 10.00
CA ALA A 80 -8.22 -6.50 8.72
C ALA A 80 -9.75 -6.56 8.72
N ALA A 81 -10.35 -7.66 9.19
CA ALA A 81 -11.80 -7.80 9.30
C ALA A 81 -12.42 -6.77 10.24
N VAL A 82 -11.81 -6.53 11.40
CA VAL A 82 -12.26 -5.48 12.33
C VAL A 82 -12.21 -4.11 11.66
N LEU A 83 -11.13 -3.78 10.95
CA LEU A 83 -10.98 -2.50 10.25
C LEU A 83 -12.00 -2.36 9.11
N MET A 84 -12.28 -3.42 8.36
CA MET A 84 -13.35 -3.42 7.34
C MET A 84 -14.71 -3.10 7.96
N LEU A 85 -15.07 -3.74 9.07
CA LEU A 85 -16.33 -3.48 9.79
C LEU A 85 -16.43 -2.04 10.30
N ILE A 86 -15.30 -1.43 10.66
CA ILE A 86 -15.26 -0.04 11.16
C ILE A 86 -15.32 0.97 10.00
N PHE A 87 -14.53 0.77 8.95
CA PHE A 87 -14.34 1.78 7.91
C PHE A 87 -15.32 1.66 6.75
N PHE A 88 -15.73 0.45 6.34
CA PHE A 88 -16.53 0.29 5.13
C PHE A 88 -17.96 0.84 5.25
N PRO A 89 -18.70 0.62 6.36
CA PRO A 89 -20.05 1.17 6.51
C PRO A 89 -20.10 2.71 6.43
N PRO A 90 -19.30 3.49 7.18
CA PRO A 90 -19.31 4.95 7.06
C PRO A 90 -18.71 5.44 5.73
N TYR A 91 -17.90 4.63 5.05
CA TYR A 91 -17.37 4.98 3.73
C TYR A 91 -18.46 5.04 2.66
N ILE A 92 -19.56 4.29 2.78
CA ILE A 92 -20.68 4.34 1.82
C ILE A 92 -21.29 5.75 1.70
N PRO A 93 -21.83 6.37 2.78
CA PRO A 93 -22.40 7.71 2.67
C PRO A 93 -21.33 8.77 2.35
N ALA A 94 -20.09 8.60 2.82
CA ALA A 94 -18.98 9.50 2.48
C ALA A 94 -18.65 9.46 0.98
N TYR A 95 -18.59 8.27 0.38
CA TYR A 95 -18.39 8.06 -1.06
C TYR A 95 -19.54 8.70 -1.85
N LYS A 96 -20.79 8.44 -1.43
CA LYS A 96 -21.99 8.99 -2.07
C LYS A 96 -21.95 10.52 -2.11
N TRP A 97 -21.62 11.15 -0.97
CA TRP A 97 -21.51 12.60 -0.85
C TRP A 97 -20.34 13.17 -1.66
N TRP A 98 -19.14 12.59 -1.54
CA TRP A 98 -17.93 13.08 -2.20
C TRP A 98 -18.01 13.05 -3.73
N PHE A 99 -18.56 11.98 -4.29
CA PHE A 99 -18.72 11.81 -5.74
C PHE A 99 -20.08 12.29 -6.27
N GLY A 100 -20.89 12.96 -5.46
CA GLY A 100 -22.19 13.52 -5.88
C GLY A 100 -23.18 12.47 -6.40
N ARG A 101 -23.15 11.25 -5.86
CA ARG A 101 -24.03 10.16 -6.30
C ARG A 101 -25.41 10.34 -5.66
N SER A 102 -26.48 10.39 -6.46
CA SER A 102 -27.86 10.51 -5.97
C SER A 102 -28.59 9.17 -5.94
N GLN A 103 -28.23 8.27 -6.86
CA GLN A 103 -28.89 6.98 -7.08
C GLN A 103 -28.84 6.05 -5.86
N ALA A 104 -29.75 5.07 -5.84
CA ALA A 104 -29.67 3.93 -4.94
C ALA A 104 -28.51 3.03 -5.33
N PHE A 105 -27.96 2.28 -4.37
CA PHE A 105 -26.93 1.31 -4.67
C PHE A 105 -27.57 0.06 -5.29
N GLU A 106 -27.06 -0.36 -6.46
CA GLU A 106 -27.42 -1.63 -7.09
C GLU A 106 -26.16 -2.45 -7.31
N LEU A 107 -26.15 -3.72 -6.93
CA LEU A 107 -24.94 -4.54 -7.07
C LEU A 107 -24.71 -4.91 -8.54
N HIS A 108 -23.78 -4.20 -9.18
CA HIS A 108 -23.30 -4.51 -10.53
C HIS A 108 -21.85 -4.97 -10.49
N LEU A 109 -21.60 -6.19 -11.01
CA LEU A 109 -20.26 -6.75 -11.13
C LEU A 109 -19.92 -6.87 -12.63
N PRO A 110 -18.83 -6.26 -13.11
CA PRO A 110 -18.40 -6.47 -14.49
C PRO A 110 -17.92 -7.91 -14.68
N SER A 111 -17.90 -8.39 -15.93
CA SER A 111 -17.34 -9.70 -16.27
C SER A 111 -15.85 -9.84 -15.88
N SER A 112 -15.13 -8.73 -15.76
CA SER A 112 -13.72 -8.66 -15.33
C SER A 112 -13.53 -8.69 -13.81
N PHE A 113 -14.60 -8.70 -13.00
CA PHE A 113 -14.52 -8.48 -11.55
C PHE A 113 -13.52 -9.40 -10.85
N TRP A 114 -13.54 -10.70 -11.15
CA TRP A 114 -12.64 -11.66 -10.51
C TRP A 114 -11.19 -11.50 -10.94
N THR A 115 -10.96 -11.10 -12.19
CA THR A 115 -9.61 -10.76 -12.69
C THR A 115 -9.09 -9.52 -11.98
N GLU A 116 -9.93 -8.52 -11.75
CA GLU A 116 -9.60 -7.31 -10.99
C GLU A 116 -9.27 -7.64 -9.54
N VAL A 117 -10.08 -8.48 -8.86
CA VAL A 117 -9.80 -8.95 -7.49
C VAL A 117 -8.41 -9.56 -7.40
N VAL A 118 -8.05 -10.48 -8.30
CA VAL A 118 -6.71 -11.08 -8.34
C VAL A 118 -5.65 -10.01 -8.58
N GLY A 119 -5.91 -9.07 -9.48
CA GLY A 119 -5.04 -7.92 -9.75
C GLY A 119 -4.79 -7.07 -8.51
N TYR A 120 -5.83 -6.73 -7.75
CA TYR A 120 -5.70 -5.94 -6.53
C TYR A 120 -4.83 -6.64 -5.48
N PHE A 121 -4.97 -7.95 -5.32
CA PHE A 121 -4.12 -8.69 -4.38
C PHE A 121 -2.67 -8.80 -4.86
N LEU A 122 -2.45 -9.23 -6.10
CA LEU A 122 -1.12 -9.67 -6.55
C LEU A 122 -0.30 -8.56 -7.22
N LEU A 123 -0.95 -7.61 -7.89
CA LEU A 123 -0.29 -6.57 -8.69
C LEU A 123 -0.29 -5.22 -7.99
N VAL A 124 -1.17 -5.00 -7.01
CA VAL A 124 -1.29 -3.72 -6.28
C VAL A 124 -0.89 -3.92 -4.81
N ALA A 125 -1.76 -4.53 -4.00
CA ALA A 125 -1.60 -4.56 -2.56
C ALA A 125 -0.35 -5.31 -2.10
N LEU A 126 -0.08 -6.52 -2.61
CA LEU A 126 1.10 -7.28 -2.18
C LEU A 126 2.42 -6.53 -2.50
N PRO A 127 2.66 -6.07 -3.75
CA PRO A 127 3.85 -5.28 -4.07
C PRO A 127 3.99 -4.00 -3.26
N GLU A 128 2.92 -3.20 -3.17
CA GLU A 128 2.96 -1.92 -2.49
C GLU A 128 3.19 -2.10 -0.98
N GLU A 129 2.51 -3.05 -0.34
CA GLU A 129 2.73 -3.32 1.07
C GLU A 129 4.11 -3.92 1.34
N ALA A 130 4.65 -4.74 0.44
CA ALA A 130 6.03 -5.21 0.53
C ALA A 130 7.04 -4.05 0.46
N PHE A 131 6.81 -3.07 -0.42
CA PHE A 131 7.67 -1.90 -0.56
C PHE A 131 7.54 -0.95 0.64
N TYR A 132 6.32 -0.48 0.92
CA TYR A 132 6.09 0.61 1.87
C TYR A 132 6.09 0.13 3.32
N ARG A 133 5.44 -1.00 3.63
CA ARG A 133 5.26 -1.50 5.01
C ARG A 133 6.34 -2.52 5.35
N GLY A 134 6.75 -3.30 4.36
CA GLY A 134 7.87 -4.21 4.45
C GLY A 134 9.19 -3.46 4.53
N TYR A 135 9.68 -2.97 3.40
CA TYR A 135 10.99 -2.34 3.30
C TYR A 135 11.04 -0.95 3.97
N LEU A 136 10.28 0.03 3.47
CA LEU A 136 10.47 1.44 3.80
C LEU A 136 10.15 1.75 5.27
N GLN A 137 9.00 1.29 5.78
CA GLN A 137 8.64 1.46 7.20
C GLN A 137 9.67 0.80 8.14
N THR A 138 10.12 -0.42 7.85
CA THR A 138 11.12 -1.12 8.68
C THR A 138 12.47 -0.41 8.67
N ARG A 139 12.90 0.14 7.52
CA ARG A 139 14.14 0.95 7.48
C ARG A 139 13.99 2.24 8.27
N LEU A 140 12.86 2.91 8.19
CA LEU A 140 12.60 4.12 8.97
C LEU A 140 12.45 3.84 10.48
N ASP A 141 12.00 2.65 10.87
CA ASP A 141 11.88 2.25 12.28
C ASP A 141 13.22 2.27 13.03
N SER A 142 14.36 2.14 12.35
CA SER A 142 15.68 2.25 12.98
C SER A 142 16.09 3.69 13.32
N LEU A 143 15.43 4.69 12.70
CA LEU A 143 15.70 6.11 12.94
C LEU A 143 14.98 6.66 14.18
N PHE A 144 13.79 6.15 14.46
CA PHE A 144 12.90 6.72 15.46
C PHE A 144 12.76 5.79 16.66
N LYS A 145 13.45 6.15 17.75
CA LYS A 145 13.35 5.43 19.03
C LYS A 145 12.03 5.71 19.77
N GLY A 146 11.42 6.88 19.54
CA GLY A 146 10.14 7.26 20.14
C GLY A 146 8.96 6.55 19.48
N ARG A 147 8.23 5.75 20.25
CA ARG A 147 7.00 5.07 19.82
C ARG A 147 5.90 5.33 20.84
N VAL A 148 4.68 5.49 20.34
CA VAL A 148 3.48 5.58 21.16
C VAL A 148 2.64 4.33 20.93
N ARG A 149 2.06 3.81 22.01
CA ARG A 149 1.21 2.62 21.93
C ARG A 149 -0.21 3.01 21.58
N ILE A 150 -0.64 2.71 20.35
CA ILE A 150 -1.99 3.00 19.85
C ILE A 150 -2.71 1.68 19.61
N LEU A 151 -3.78 1.41 20.38
CA LEU A 151 -4.59 0.19 20.26
C LEU A 151 -3.75 -1.12 20.24
N GLY A 152 -2.65 -1.12 21.01
CA GLY A 152 -1.74 -2.25 21.13
C GLY A 152 -0.71 -2.41 20.01
N ALA A 153 -0.55 -1.42 19.13
CA ALA A 153 0.57 -1.32 18.19
C ALA A 153 1.58 -0.26 18.66
N GLU A 154 2.87 -0.53 18.48
CA GLU A 154 3.94 0.45 18.71
C GLU A 154 4.10 1.32 17.46
N VAL A 155 3.59 2.55 17.49
CA VAL A 155 3.55 3.45 16.34
C VAL A 155 4.57 4.57 16.51
N GLY A 156 5.52 4.65 15.58
CA GLY A 156 6.49 5.74 15.49
C GLY A 156 6.29 6.62 14.26
N TRP A 157 7.17 7.61 14.08
CA TRP A 157 7.19 8.49 12.90
C TRP A 157 7.41 7.73 11.59
N SER A 158 7.98 6.53 11.63
CA SER A 158 8.12 5.63 10.48
C SER A 158 6.80 5.37 9.76
N VAL A 159 5.69 5.20 10.49
CA VAL A 159 4.35 4.97 9.92
C VAL A 159 3.87 6.22 9.17
N VAL A 160 4.03 7.39 9.77
CA VAL A 160 3.59 8.68 9.19
C VAL A 160 4.41 9.00 7.95
N ILE A 161 5.73 8.87 8.03
CA ILE A 161 6.64 9.15 6.92
C ILE A 161 6.41 8.13 5.80
N ALA A 162 6.29 6.84 6.10
CA ALA A 162 5.99 5.84 5.08
C ALA A 162 4.64 6.11 4.37
N ALA A 163 3.62 6.51 5.11
CA ALA A 163 2.34 6.94 4.53
C ALA A 163 2.47 8.20 3.66
N ALA A 164 3.35 9.14 4.03
CA ALA A 164 3.63 10.32 3.20
C ALA A 164 4.35 9.94 1.89
N PHE A 165 5.37 9.09 1.94
CA PHE A 165 6.05 8.55 0.75
C PHE A 165 5.07 7.78 -0.15
N PHE A 166 4.16 7.02 0.45
CA PHE A 166 3.08 6.32 -0.26
C PHE A 166 2.18 7.30 -1.00
N ALA A 167 1.66 8.31 -0.31
CA ALA A 167 0.78 9.33 -0.89
C ALA A 167 1.45 10.14 -2.00
N VAL A 168 2.69 10.60 -1.77
CA VAL A 168 3.46 11.34 -2.78
C VAL A 168 3.78 10.46 -3.99
N GLY A 169 4.06 9.17 -3.78
CA GLY A 169 4.31 8.22 -4.87
C GLY A 169 3.12 8.07 -5.83
N HIS A 170 1.90 8.29 -5.33
CA HIS A 170 0.70 8.26 -6.16
C HIS A 170 0.56 9.48 -7.10
N LEU A 171 1.37 10.53 -6.93
CA LEU A 171 1.40 11.69 -7.83
C LEU A 171 2.08 11.40 -9.18
N VAL A 172 2.56 10.17 -9.41
CA VAL A 172 2.85 9.69 -10.78
C VAL A 172 1.62 9.87 -11.68
N GLU A 173 0.42 9.73 -11.11
CA GLU A 173 -0.80 10.27 -11.69
C GLU A 173 -0.98 11.71 -11.15
N PRO A 174 -0.86 12.76 -11.99
CA PRO A 174 -0.75 14.16 -11.55
C PRO A 174 -2.09 14.75 -11.06
N ARG A 175 -2.58 14.20 -9.95
CA ARG A 175 -3.90 14.43 -9.38
C ARG A 175 -3.82 14.58 -7.87
N LEU A 176 -4.19 15.77 -7.36
CA LEU A 176 -4.06 16.08 -5.93
C LEU A 176 -4.95 15.21 -5.03
N ASP A 177 -6.09 14.71 -5.53
CA ASP A 177 -6.95 13.80 -4.78
C ASP A 177 -6.25 12.48 -4.41
N LYS A 178 -5.21 12.10 -5.15
CA LYS A 178 -4.39 10.91 -4.85
C LYS A 178 -3.62 11.02 -3.54
N LEU A 179 -3.34 12.24 -3.06
CA LEU A 179 -2.71 12.42 -1.74
C LEU A 179 -3.60 11.90 -0.60
N GLY A 180 -4.90 11.70 -0.83
CA GLY A 180 -5.80 11.04 0.10
C GLY A 180 -5.37 9.63 0.49
N THR A 181 -4.53 8.94 -0.29
CA THR A 181 -3.99 7.61 0.05
C THR A 181 -3.06 7.65 1.28
N PHE A 182 -2.66 8.84 1.74
CA PHE A 182 -2.00 9.04 3.04
C PHE A 182 -2.79 8.41 4.20
N PHE A 183 -4.11 8.65 4.25
CA PHE A 183 -4.95 8.21 5.37
C PHE A 183 -5.08 6.68 5.49
N PRO A 184 -5.51 5.92 4.46
CA PRO A 184 -5.45 4.47 4.54
C PRO A 184 -4.01 3.97 4.72
N GLY A 185 -3.03 4.72 4.20
CA GLY A 185 -1.63 4.40 4.38
C GLY A 185 -1.15 4.38 5.84
N LEU A 186 -1.73 5.22 6.71
CA LEU A 186 -1.51 5.17 8.16
C LEU A 186 -2.08 3.89 8.78
N VAL A 187 -3.27 3.46 8.32
CA VAL A 187 -3.93 2.24 8.81
C VAL A 187 -3.14 1.00 8.40
N PHE A 188 -2.64 0.96 7.16
CA PHE A 188 -1.76 -0.11 6.68
C PHE A 188 -0.49 -0.21 7.54
N GLY A 189 0.16 0.92 7.82
CA GLY A 189 1.34 0.96 8.68
C GLY A 189 1.06 0.57 10.14
N TRP A 190 -0.09 0.98 10.68
CA TRP A 190 -0.56 0.53 11.99
C TRP A 190 -0.79 -0.99 12.01
N LEU A 191 -1.41 -1.56 10.97
CA LEU A 191 -1.68 -2.98 10.89
C LEU A 191 -0.39 -3.80 10.82
N ARG A 192 0.61 -3.32 10.08
CA ARG A 192 1.98 -3.88 10.06
C ARG A 192 2.64 -3.82 11.44
N ALA A 193 2.51 -2.70 12.16
CA ALA A 193 3.06 -2.55 13.51
C ALA A 193 2.32 -3.43 14.55
N ARG A 194 1.01 -3.62 14.38
CA ARG A 194 0.16 -4.42 15.27
C ARG A 194 0.40 -5.92 15.17
N THR A 195 0.79 -6.39 13.98
CA THR A 195 0.79 -7.82 13.63
C THR A 195 2.18 -8.38 13.38
N GLY A 196 3.17 -7.52 13.08
CA GLY A 196 4.52 -7.95 12.77
C GLY A 196 4.72 -8.42 11.32
N SER A 197 3.65 -8.50 10.52
CA SER A 197 3.70 -8.92 9.12
C SER A 197 2.88 -8.01 8.21
N ILE A 198 3.18 -8.02 6.91
CA ILE A 198 2.42 -7.24 5.92
C ILE A 198 1.10 -7.93 5.54
N GLY A 199 0.90 -9.22 5.88
CA GLY A 199 -0.22 -10.01 5.37
C GLY A 199 -1.60 -9.41 5.67
N GLY A 200 -1.81 -8.90 6.89
CA GLY A 200 -3.04 -8.19 7.23
C GLY A 200 -3.22 -6.89 6.42
N ALA A 201 -2.13 -6.14 6.22
CA ALA A 201 -2.13 -4.91 5.44
C ALA A 201 -2.42 -5.17 3.96
N VAL A 202 -1.85 -6.24 3.37
CA VAL A 202 -2.16 -6.69 2.00
C VAL A 202 -3.65 -6.97 1.84
N VAL A 203 -4.24 -7.74 2.76
CA VAL A 203 -5.67 -8.05 2.69
C VAL A 203 -6.52 -6.80 2.84
N PHE A 204 -6.25 -5.97 3.85
CA PHE A 204 -7.04 -4.76 4.06
C PHE A 204 -6.92 -3.77 2.90
N HIS A 205 -5.73 -3.58 2.35
CA HIS A 205 -5.47 -2.73 1.18
C HIS A 205 -6.25 -3.23 -0.04
N ALA A 206 -6.10 -4.50 -0.43
CA ALA A 206 -6.83 -5.06 -1.56
C ALA A 206 -8.35 -4.94 -1.37
N MET A 207 -8.84 -5.16 -0.14
CA MET A 207 -10.27 -5.01 0.17
C MET A 207 -10.75 -3.55 0.09
N CYS A 208 -9.91 -2.56 0.43
CA CYS A 208 -10.24 -1.14 0.19
C CYS A 208 -10.42 -0.86 -1.30
N ASP A 209 -9.54 -1.38 -2.15
CA ASP A 209 -9.66 -1.21 -3.61
C ASP A 209 -10.90 -1.88 -4.17
N ILE A 210 -11.14 -3.14 -3.78
CA ILE A 210 -12.35 -3.89 -4.15
C ILE A 210 -13.61 -3.15 -3.68
N TRP A 211 -13.62 -2.62 -2.46
CA TRP A 211 -14.75 -1.89 -1.92
C TRP A 211 -15.02 -0.59 -2.69
N ALA A 212 -13.98 0.20 -2.97
CA ALA A 212 -14.09 1.40 -3.79
C ALA A 212 -14.60 1.07 -5.21
N GLN A 213 -14.18 -0.07 -5.76
CA GLN A 213 -14.60 -0.54 -7.08
C GLN A 213 -16.07 -1.02 -7.08
N LEU A 214 -16.52 -1.72 -6.03
CA LEU A 214 -17.92 -2.10 -5.84
C LEU A 214 -18.83 -0.87 -5.75
N LEU A 215 -18.44 0.14 -4.96
CA LEU A 215 -19.19 1.38 -4.85
C LEU A 215 -19.19 2.16 -6.17
N ARG A 216 -18.08 2.12 -6.90
CA ARG A 216 -18.01 2.69 -8.25
C ARG A 216 -19.03 2.00 -9.15
N TYR A 217 -19.05 0.68 -9.28
CA TYR A 217 -20.01 0.04 -10.18
C TYR A 217 -21.46 0.13 -9.71
N GLY A 218 -21.71 0.14 -8.40
CA GLY A 218 -23.07 0.12 -7.89
C GLY A 218 -23.77 1.49 -7.75
N TYR A 219 -23.04 2.59 -7.91
CA TYR A 219 -23.59 3.96 -7.99
C TYR A 219 -23.46 4.59 -9.38
N PHE A 220 -23.09 3.79 -10.39
CA PHE A 220 -23.08 4.21 -11.79
C PHE A 220 -24.44 4.01 -12.43
#